data_AF-A0A959AEQ8-F1
#
_entry.id   AF-A0A959AEQ8-F1
#
_cell.length_a   1.000
_cell.length_b   1.000
_cell.length_c   1.000
_cell.angle_alpha   90.00
_cell.angle_beta   90.00
_cell.angle_gamma   90.00
#
_symmetry.space_group_name_H-M   'P 1'
#
loop_
_entity.id
_entity.type
_entity.pdbx_description
1 polymer ?
#
loop_
_entity_poly.entity_id
_entity_poly.type
_entity_poly.pdbx_seq_one_letter_code
_entity_poly.pdbx_strand_id
1 'polypeptide(L)'
;MATATPKRRRTLLYVLIGFFAILLIAAVYKARKKPKGEKVTSEKVERRTIHETVSASGKIFPETEVKISSDVSGEIIALFVKEGDSVTVGQVLAKIKPDEYQSAVEQGAANLNTARSQKEISTTNVKVSNAQIEQLKADKLRLESAFNVAKNAHQRNEKLYKEGVISTAEFETSLNSLKAAESAMTAGEASLRSAENSFA
;
A
#
# COMPACT_ATOMS: atom_id res chain seq x y z
N MET A 1 -76.44 105.32 -64.13
CA MET A 1 -75.81 106.50 -64.74
C MET A 1 -74.30 106.35 -64.55
N ALA A 2 -73.54 105.87 -65.55
CA ALA A 2 -72.85 106.61 -66.65
C ALA A 2 -71.31 106.66 -66.38
N THR A 3 -70.47 105.79 -66.97
CA THR A 3 -69.66 105.90 -68.23
C THR A 3 -68.17 106.32 -68.05
N ALA A 4 -67.28 105.40 -68.44
CA ALA A 4 -65.88 105.41 -68.94
C ALA A 4 -65.05 106.72 -69.16
N THR A 5 -63.71 106.67 -68.94
CA THR A 5 -62.59 106.82 -69.96
C THR A 5 -61.19 107.24 -69.38
N PRO A 6 -60.03 107.02 -70.09
CA PRO A 6 -58.67 106.76 -69.54
C PRO A 6 -57.54 107.74 -69.96
N LYS A 7 -56.32 107.72 -69.34
CA LYS A 7 -55.04 108.09 -70.01
C LYS A 7 -53.75 107.56 -69.34
N ARG A 8 -53.10 106.61 -70.03
CA ARG A 8 -51.87 105.83 -69.76
C ARG A 8 -50.66 106.49 -70.45
N ARG A 9 -49.45 106.53 -69.82
CA ARG A 9 -48.12 106.26 -70.48
C ARG A 9 -46.85 106.49 -69.64
N ARG A 10 -46.86 107.22 -68.50
CA ARG A 10 -45.61 107.52 -67.74
C ARG A 10 -45.28 106.53 -66.61
N THR A 11 -46.26 105.81 -66.07
CA THR A 11 -46.07 104.84 -64.96
C THR A 11 -45.33 103.58 -65.39
N LEU A 12 -45.35 103.22 -66.67
CA LEU A 12 -44.71 102.02 -67.21
C LEU A 12 -43.16 102.14 -67.23
N LEU A 13 -42.64 103.37 -67.35
CA LEU A 13 -41.20 103.65 -67.40
C LEU A 13 -40.55 103.53 -66.01
N TYR A 14 -41.25 103.91 -64.94
CA TYR A 14 -40.76 103.77 -63.57
C TYR A 14 -40.72 102.32 -63.08
N VAL A 15 -41.66 101.47 -63.53
CA VAL A 15 -41.67 100.04 -63.19
C VAL A 15 -40.46 99.31 -63.81
N LEU A 16 -40.05 99.71 -65.02
CA LEU A 16 -38.95 99.08 -65.74
C LEU A 16 -37.58 99.45 -65.14
N ILE A 17 -37.42 100.69 -64.67
CA ILE A 17 -36.22 101.15 -63.93
C ILE A 17 -36.13 100.45 -62.56
N GLY A 18 -37.26 100.29 -61.85
CA GLY A 18 -37.30 99.55 -60.59
C GLY A 18 -36.92 98.08 -60.74
N PHE A 19 -37.37 97.42 -61.81
CA PHE A 19 -37.02 96.03 -62.10
C PHE A 19 -35.52 95.87 -62.41
N PHE A 20 -34.93 96.81 -63.15
CA PHE A 20 -33.49 96.77 -63.46
C PHE A 20 -32.61 97.00 -62.21
N ALA A 21 -33.03 97.89 -61.30
CA ALA A 21 -32.35 98.12 -60.04
C ALA A 21 -32.38 96.88 -59.12
N ILE A 22 -33.51 96.17 -59.07
CA ILE A 22 -33.65 94.93 -58.29
C ILE A 22 -32.77 93.81 -58.86
N LEU A 23 -32.67 93.70 -60.18
CA LEU A 23 -31.79 92.74 -60.85
C LEU A 23 -30.31 92.97 -60.54
N LEU A 24 -29.87 94.24 -60.49
CA LEU A 24 -28.50 94.61 -60.14
C LEU A 24 -28.15 94.28 -58.69
N ILE A 25 -29.08 94.51 -57.75
CA ILE A 25 -28.89 94.18 -56.33
C ILE A 25 -28.81 92.66 -56.12
N ALA A 26 -29.63 91.88 -56.83
CA ALA A 26 -29.60 90.43 -56.76
C ALA A 26 -28.28 89.83 -57.29
N ALA A 27 -27.71 90.40 -58.36
CA ALA A 27 -26.43 89.99 -58.93
C ALA A 27 -25.26 90.23 -57.96
N VAL A 28 -25.23 91.39 -57.29
CA VAL A 28 -24.18 91.71 -56.31
C VAL A 28 -24.26 90.82 -55.06
N TYR A 29 -25.48 90.44 -54.64
CA TYR A 29 -25.67 89.55 -53.50
C TYR A 29 -25.20 88.11 -53.79
N LYS A 30 -25.35 87.65 -55.04
CA LYS A 30 -24.93 86.30 -55.47
C LYS A 30 -23.40 86.21 -55.62
N ALA A 31 -22.75 87.29 -56.05
CA ALA A 31 -21.29 87.35 -56.21
C ALA A 31 -20.49 87.41 -54.89
N ARG A 32 -21.15 87.70 -53.74
CA ARG A 32 -20.48 87.80 -52.43
C ARG A 32 -20.48 86.51 -51.59
N LYS A 33 -21.10 85.42 -52.05
CA LYS A 33 -21.06 84.13 -51.33
C LYS A 33 -19.81 83.34 -51.74
N LYS A 34 -18.74 83.44 -50.94
CA LYS A 34 -17.58 82.53 -51.00
C LYS A 34 -17.98 81.11 -50.53
N PRO A 35 -17.44 80.03 -51.15
CA PRO A 35 -17.81 78.66 -50.81
C PRO A 35 -17.31 78.25 -49.42
N LYS A 36 -18.15 77.53 -48.66
CA LYS A 36 -17.83 76.97 -47.33
C LYS A 36 -16.87 75.78 -47.50
N GLY A 37 -15.66 75.88 -46.95
CA GLY A 37 -14.70 74.78 -46.87
C GLY A 37 -15.13 73.68 -45.89
N GLU A 38 -14.63 72.47 -46.15
CA GLU A 38 -14.98 71.21 -45.49
C GLU A 38 -14.45 71.13 -44.05
N LYS A 39 -15.27 70.66 -43.12
CA LYS A 39 -14.95 70.60 -41.69
C LYS A 39 -14.09 69.37 -41.40
N VAL A 40 -12.82 69.57 -41.10
CA VAL A 40 -11.94 68.54 -40.53
C VAL A 40 -11.96 68.61 -39.01
N THR A 41 -12.14 67.46 -38.35
CA THR A 41 -12.05 67.33 -36.91
C THR A 41 -10.57 67.24 -36.52
N SER A 42 -10.07 68.26 -35.82
CA SER A 42 -8.71 68.27 -35.25
C SER A 42 -8.77 68.08 -33.75
N GLU A 43 -7.92 67.20 -33.22
CA GLU A 43 -7.70 67.03 -31.78
C GLU A 43 -6.35 67.65 -31.38
N LYS A 44 -6.28 68.21 -30.16
CA LYS A 44 -5.08 68.90 -29.66
C LYS A 44 -4.08 67.86 -29.13
N VAL A 45 -2.82 67.95 -29.56
CA VAL A 45 -1.77 66.98 -29.18
C VAL A 45 -1.36 67.17 -27.71
N GLU A 46 -1.53 66.12 -26.90
CA GLU A 46 -1.05 66.05 -25.52
C GLU A 46 -0.07 64.89 -25.33
N ARG A 47 0.97 65.09 -24.51
CA ARG A 47 1.91 64.03 -24.13
C ARG A 47 1.25 63.11 -23.10
N ARG A 48 0.81 61.93 -23.56
CA ARG A 48 0.32 60.85 -22.70
C ARG A 48 1.25 59.65 -22.77
N THR A 49 1.45 58.98 -21.64
CA THR A 49 2.15 57.70 -21.59
C THR A 49 1.21 56.63 -22.13
N ILE A 50 1.57 56.01 -23.26
CA ILE A 50 0.84 54.87 -23.81
C ILE A 50 1.35 53.63 -23.08
N HIS A 51 0.51 53.06 -22.22
CA HIS A 51 0.80 51.76 -21.61
C HIS A 51 0.38 50.66 -22.58
N GLU A 52 1.35 49.98 -23.17
CA GLU A 52 1.11 48.79 -23.98
C GLU A 52 0.87 47.60 -23.04
N THR A 53 -0.40 47.27 -22.81
CA THR A 53 -0.76 46.09 -22.02
C THR A 53 -0.63 44.84 -22.88
N VAL A 54 0.46 44.10 -22.69
CA VAL A 54 0.59 42.76 -23.28
C VAL A 54 -0.17 41.74 -22.43
N SER A 55 -1.14 41.06 -23.04
CA SER A 55 -1.88 39.99 -22.38
C SER A 55 -1.05 38.70 -22.46
N ALA A 56 -0.42 38.31 -21.35
CA ALA A 56 0.26 37.03 -21.24
C ALA A 56 -0.70 36.00 -20.62
N SER A 57 -1.13 35.02 -21.43
CA SER A 57 -1.91 33.88 -20.92
C SER A 57 -0.97 32.80 -20.39
N GLY A 58 -0.91 32.64 -19.08
CA GLY A 58 -0.23 31.52 -18.42
C GLY A 58 -1.23 30.48 -17.93
N LYS A 59 -0.84 29.21 -17.91
CA LYS A 59 -1.56 28.15 -17.19
C LYS A 59 -0.93 27.99 -15.81
N ILE A 60 -1.75 28.00 -14.76
CA ILE A 60 -1.31 27.74 -13.39
C ILE A 60 -1.23 26.23 -13.20
N PHE A 61 -0.07 25.75 -12.74
CA PHE A 61 0.15 24.36 -12.38
C PHE A 61 0.51 24.26 -10.89
N PRO A 62 0.16 23.16 -10.21
CA PRO A 62 0.59 22.92 -8.84
C PRO A 62 2.11 22.84 -8.75
N GLU A 63 2.68 23.38 -7.68
CA GLU A 63 4.13 23.30 -7.42
C GLU A 63 4.59 21.86 -7.17
N THR A 64 3.73 21.02 -6.60
CA THR A 64 4.01 19.59 -6.37
C THR A 64 2.75 18.78 -6.64
N GLU A 65 2.83 17.86 -7.60
CA GLU A 65 1.78 16.91 -7.92
C GLU A 65 2.24 15.50 -7.53
N VAL A 66 1.46 14.82 -6.67
CA VAL A 66 1.75 13.46 -6.23
C VAL A 66 0.60 12.55 -6.63
N LYS A 67 0.91 11.49 -7.37
CA LYS A 67 -0.06 10.43 -7.69
C LYS A 67 -0.09 9.43 -6.55
N ILE A 68 -1.26 9.28 -5.93
CA ILE A 68 -1.49 8.30 -4.87
C ILE A 68 -2.11 7.06 -5.50
N SER A 69 -1.44 5.92 -5.39
CA SER A 69 -1.93 4.61 -5.82
C SER A 69 -1.87 3.62 -4.67
N SER A 70 -2.72 2.60 -4.73
CA SER A 70 -2.65 1.46 -3.80
C SER A 70 -1.52 0.52 -4.22
N ASP A 71 -0.79 -0.03 -3.23
CA ASP A 71 0.18 -1.12 -3.43
C ASP A 71 -0.50 -2.47 -3.69
N VAL A 72 -1.76 -2.60 -3.28
CA VAL A 72 -2.56 -3.81 -3.44
C VAL A 72 -3.67 -3.60 -4.46
N SER A 73 -3.83 -4.58 -5.35
CA SER A 73 -4.96 -4.65 -6.28
C SER A 73 -6.19 -5.14 -5.53
N GLY A 74 -7.32 -4.47 -5.69
CA GLY A 74 -8.57 -4.89 -5.09
C GLY A 74 -9.73 -3.94 -5.36
N GLU A 75 -10.93 -4.36 -4.99
CA GLU A 75 -12.14 -3.56 -5.14
C GLU A 75 -12.22 -2.48 -4.04
N ILE A 76 -12.50 -1.24 -4.45
CA ILE A 76 -12.71 -0.13 -3.51
C ILE A 76 -14.14 -0.23 -2.95
N ILE A 77 -14.25 -0.46 -1.64
CA ILE A 77 -15.53 -0.56 -0.93
C ILE A 77 -16.01 0.78 -0.37
N ALA A 78 -15.10 1.74 -0.19
CA ALA A 78 -15.44 3.09 0.25
C ALA A 78 -14.42 4.12 -0.29
N LEU A 79 -14.94 5.26 -0.73
CA LEU A 79 -14.16 6.44 -1.08
C LEU A 79 -14.62 7.59 -0.17
N PHE A 80 -13.69 8.15 0.60
CA PHE A 80 -13.99 9.13 1.65
C PHE A 80 -13.76 10.58 1.23
N VAL A 81 -13.30 10.81 0.01
CA VAL A 81 -12.91 12.15 -0.49
C VAL A 81 -13.54 12.42 -1.84
N LYS A 82 -13.82 13.70 -2.11
CA LYS A 82 -14.31 14.19 -3.39
C LYS A 82 -13.29 15.13 -4.04
N GLU A 83 -13.44 15.34 -5.34
CA GLU A 83 -12.60 16.27 -6.09
C GLU A 83 -12.70 17.69 -5.50
N GLY A 84 -11.55 18.27 -5.14
CA GLY A 84 -11.46 19.59 -4.50
C GLY A 84 -11.38 19.58 -2.98
N ASP A 85 -11.53 18.42 -2.32
CA ASP A 85 -11.39 18.31 -0.86
C ASP A 85 -9.93 18.46 -0.43
N SER A 86 -9.69 19.22 0.65
CA SER A 86 -8.38 19.32 1.29
C SER A 86 -8.15 18.11 2.20
N VAL A 87 -7.02 17.41 2.01
CA VAL A 87 -6.67 16.21 2.78
C VAL A 87 -5.41 16.43 3.61
N THR A 88 -5.32 15.77 4.77
CA THR A 88 -4.15 15.82 5.65
C THR A 88 -3.32 14.54 5.55
N VAL A 89 -2.04 14.62 5.93
CA VAL A 89 -1.14 13.45 5.98
C VAL A 89 -1.72 12.39 6.93
N GLY A 90 -1.81 11.15 6.46
CA GLY A 90 -2.35 10.02 7.23
C GLY A 90 -3.87 9.83 7.15
N GLN A 91 -4.58 10.68 6.41
CA GLN A 91 -6.02 10.52 6.19
C GLN A 91 -6.30 9.33 5.26
N VAL A 92 -7.25 8.46 5.64
CA VAL A 92 -7.71 7.36 4.80
C VAL A 92 -8.57 7.93 3.68
N LEU A 93 -8.10 7.80 2.43
CA LEU A 93 -8.78 8.31 1.24
C LEU A 93 -9.76 7.29 0.67
N ALA A 94 -9.38 6.01 0.65
CA ALA A 94 -10.19 4.91 0.14
C ALA A 94 -9.95 3.64 0.96
N LYS A 95 -10.95 2.76 1.02
CA LYS A 95 -10.86 1.44 1.65
C LYS A 95 -11.02 0.36 0.60
N ILE A 96 -10.08 -0.57 0.56
CA ILE A 96 -10.09 -1.73 -0.33
C ILE A 96 -10.66 -2.93 0.44
N LYS A 97 -11.39 -3.80 -0.26
CA LYS A 97 -11.94 -5.04 0.30
C LYS A 97 -10.82 -5.95 0.83
N PRO A 98 -10.81 -6.30 2.13
CA PRO A 98 -9.70 -7.06 2.72
C PRO A 98 -9.88 -8.58 2.65
N ASP A 99 -11.00 -9.11 2.15
CA ASP A 99 -11.40 -10.52 2.31
C ASP A 99 -10.31 -11.53 1.90
N GLU A 100 -9.64 -11.33 0.77
CA GLU A 100 -8.58 -12.24 0.30
C GLU A 100 -7.35 -12.18 1.23
N TYR A 101 -6.95 -10.98 1.64
CA TYR A 101 -5.83 -10.78 2.55
C TYR A 101 -6.12 -11.30 3.95
N GLN A 102 -7.35 -11.09 4.45
CA GLN A 102 -7.81 -11.60 5.73
C GLN A 102 -7.84 -13.13 5.72
N SER A 103 -8.34 -13.74 4.64
CA SER A 103 -8.32 -15.19 4.45
C SER A 103 -6.89 -15.74 4.40
N ALA A 104 -5.96 -15.03 3.74
CA ALA A 104 -4.56 -15.42 3.71
C ALA A 104 -3.88 -15.33 5.09
N VAL A 105 -4.20 -14.30 5.87
CA VAL A 105 -3.73 -14.15 7.27
C VAL A 105 -4.29 -15.27 8.14
N GLU A 106 -5.58 -15.60 8.02
CA GLU A 106 -6.22 -16.68 8.75
C GLU A 106 -5.63 -18.04 8.39
N GLN A 107 -5.39 -18.30 7.10
CA GLN A 107 -4.71 -19.51 6.65
C GLN A 107 -3.28 -19.59 7.20
N GLY A 108 -2.55 -18.47 7.19
CA GLY A 108 -1.22 -18.37 7.79
C GLY A 108 -1.23 -18.65 9.30
N ALA A 109 -2.21 -18.10 10.02
CA ALA A 109 -2.40 -18.34 11.45
C ALA A 109 -2.75 -19.81 11.75
N ALA A 110 -3.62 -20.42 10.95
CA ALA A 110 -3.97 -21.83 11.06
C ALA A 110 -2.74 -22.73 10.82
N ASN A 111 -1.94 -22.44 9.79
CA ASN A 111 -0.70 -23.17 9.50
C ASN A 111 0.31 -23.05 10.64
N LEU A 112 0.47 -21.85 11.22
CA LEU A 112 1.32 -21.63 12.38
C LEU A 112 0.82 -22.43 13.60
N ASN A 113 -0.49 -22.49 13.83
CA ASN A 113 -1.06 -23.26 14.92
C ASN A 113 -0.78 -24.76 14.74
N THR A 114 -0.99 -25.30 13.54
CA THR A 114 -0.66 -26.70 13.22
C THR A 114 0.82 -26.99 13.43
N ALA A 115 1.72 -26.10 13.01
CA ALA A 115 3.16 -26.25 13.22
C ALA A 115 3.53 -26.22 14.71
N ARG A 116 2.87 -25.39 15.52
CA ARG A 116 3.05 -25.36 16.98
C ARG A 116 2.58 -26.66 17.63
N SER A 117 1.40 -27.15 17.28
CA SER A 117 0.91 -28.45 17.77
C SER A 117 1.82 -29.60 17.38
N GLN A 118 2.32 -29.62 16.14
CA GLN A 118 3.27 -30.64 15.70
C GLN A 118 4.58 -30.59 16.49
N LYS A 119 5.10 -29.39 16.77
CA LYS A 119 6.26 -29.21 17.64
C LYS A 119 5.98 -29.75 19.05
N GLU A 120 4.83 -29.44 19.62
CA GLU A 120 4.45 -29.91 20.95
C GLU A 120 4.35 -31.44 21.01
N ILE A 121 3.74 -32.08 20.01
CA ILE A 121 3.70 -33.54 19.85
C ILE A 121 5.12 -34.09 19.80
N SER A 122 6.00 -33.52 18.96
CA SER A 122 7.40 -33.97 18.88
C SER A 122 8.14 -33.82 20.21
N THR A 123 7.94 -32.73 20.95
CA THR A 123 8.55 -32.57 22.29
C THR A 123 8.00 -33.56 23.30
N THR A 124 6.73 -33.92 23.20
CA THR A 124 6.10 -34.94 24.06
C THR A 124 6.66 -36.32 23.74
N ASN A 125 6.83 -36.65 22.46
CA ASN A 125 7.46 -37.90 22.04
C ASN A 125 8.88 -38.03 22.59
N VAL A 126 9.70 -36.97 22.52
CA VAL A 126 11.04 -36.96 23.13
C VAL A 126 11.00 -37.21 24.64
N LYS A 127 10.03 -36.61 25.37
CA LYS A 127 9.87 -36.85 26.81
C LYS A 127 9.50 -38.31 27.10
N VAL A 128 8.59 -38.89 26.34
CA VAL A 128 8.19 -40.31 26.46
C VAL A 128 9.39 -41.22 26.19
N SER A 129 10.14 -40.95 25.12
CA SER A 129 11.36 -41.68 24.79
C SER A 129 12.41 -41.60 25.89
N ASN A 130 12.66 -40.42 26.46
CA ASN A 130 13.59 -40.25 27.57
C ASN A 130 13.15 -41.03 28.82
N ALA A 131 11.84 -41.03 29.13
CA ALA A 131 11.30 -41.82 30.24
C ALA A 131 11.49 -43.32 30.02
N GLN A 132 11.36 -43.79 28.78
CA GLN A 132 11.61 -45.19 28.41
C GLN A 132 13.09 -45.57 28.55
N ILE A 133 14.01 -44.70 28.13
CA ILE A 133 15.46 -44.90 28.35
C ILE A 133 15.76 -45.00 29.85
N GLU A 134 15.16 -44.12 30.67
CA GLU A 134 15.38 -44.12 32.11
C GLU A 134 14.88 -45.41 32.76
N GLN A 135 13.73 -45.92 32.32
CA GLN A 135 13.23 -47.22 32.75
C GLN A 135 14.20 -48.36 32.39
N LEU A 136 14.73 -48.38 31.16
CA LEU A 136 15.69 -49.39 30.72
C LEU A 136 17.03 -49.31 31.48
N LYS A 137 17.46 -48.11 31.88
CA LYS A 137 18.63 -47.93 32.76
C LYS A 137 18.39 -48.52 34.14
N ALA A 138 17.21 -48.31 34.72
CA ALA A 138 16.84 -48.93 36.00
C ALA A 138 16.80 -50.47 35.89
N ASP A 139 16.27 -51.00 34.78
CA ASP A 139 16.27 -52.44 34.52
C ASP A 139 17.68 -53.02 34.36
N LYS A 140 18.58 -52.31 33.67
CA LYS A 140 20.00 -52.67 33.58
C LYS A 140 20.63 -52.75 34.98
N LEU A 141 20.41 -51.75 35.84
CA LEU A 141 20.97 -51.74 37.20
C LEU A 141 20.50 -52.94 38.04
N ARG A 142 19.23 -53.34 37.87
CA ARG A 142 18.68 -54.54 38.52
C ARG A 142 19.38 -55.81 38.04
N LEU A 143 19.60 -55.93 36.73
CA LEU A 143 20.30 -57.08 36.13
C LEU A 143 21.76 -57.14 36.55
N GLU A 144 22.44 -55.99 36.60
CA GLU A 144 23.81 -55.87 37.06
C GLU A 144 23.96 -56.31 38.52
N SER A 145 23.01 -55.93 39.37
CA SER A 145 22.97 -56.37 40.77
C SER A 145 22.81 -57.90 40.88
N ALA A 146 21.93 -58.51 40.07
CA ALA A 146 21.74 -59.95 40.04
C ALA A 146 22.99 -60.69 39.52
N PHE A 147 23.65 -60.16 38.49
CA PHE A 147 24.92 -60.66 37.98
C PHE A 147 26.01 -60.62 39.06
N ASN A 148 26.13 -59.51 39.79
CA ASN A 148 27.11 -59.38 40.87
C ASN A 148 26.88 -60.41 41.99
N VAL A 149 25.62 -60.67 42.36
CA VAL A 149 25.28 -61.72 43.33
C VAL A 149 25.70 -63.10 42.83
N ALA A 150 25.34 -63.45 41.59
CA ALA A 150 25.69 -64.73 40.99
C ALA A 150 27.21 -64.91 40.81
N LYS A 151 27.91 -63.85 40.39
CA LYS A 151 29.37 -63.82 40.24
C LYS A 151 30.07 -64.05 41.57
N ASN A 152 29.67 -63.33 42.61
CA ASN A 152 30.24 -63.48 43.94
C ASN A 152 29.96 -64.88 44.51
N ALA A 153 28.78 -65.45 44.27
CA ALA A 153 28.45 -66.81 44.66
C ALA A 153 29.33 -67.84 43.93
N HIS A 154 29.47 -67.73 42.61
CA HIS A 154 30.34 -68.61 41.83
C HIS A 154 31.80 -68.52 42.25
N GLN A 155 32.33 -67.31 42.47
CA GLN A 155 33.70 -67.10 42.95
C GLN A 155 33.98 -67.75 44.31
N ARG A 156 33.00 -67.73 45.22
CA ARG A 156 33.12 -68.45 46.51
C ARG A 156 33.11 -69.96 46.28
N ASN A 157 32.19 -70.46 45.46
CA ASN A 157 32.07 -71.88 45.17
C ASN A 157 33.29 -72.41 44.41
N GLU A 158 33.89 -71.62 43.52
CA GLU A 158 35.12 -71.98 42.81
C GLU A 158 36.29 -72.21 43.79
N LYS A 159 36.43 -71.36 44.81
CA LYS A 159 37.45 -71.54 45.86
C LYS A 159 37.18 -72.81 46.67
N LEU A 160 35.95 -72.98 47.14
CA LEU A 160 35.54 -74.15 47.93
C LEU A 160 35.65 -75.45 47.15
N TYR A 161 35.44 -75.44 45.84
CA TYR A 161 35.61 -76.61 44.97
C TYR A 161 37.09 -76.99 44.83
N LYS A 162 37.98 -76.00 44.64
CA LYS A 162 39.44 -76.21 44.64
C LYS A 162 39.94 -76.75 45.97
N GLU A 163 39.31 -76.35 47.07
CA GLU A 163 39.56 -76.85 48.43
C GLU A 163 38.89 -78.21 48.71
N GLY A 164 38.11 -78.76 47.78
CA GLY A 164 37.43 -80.06 47.91
C GLY A 164 36.21 -80.08 48.83
N VAL A 165 35.69 -78.91 49.22
CA VAL A 165 34.61 -78.74 50.21
C VAL A 165 33.21 -78.91 49.59
N ILE A 166 33.05 -78.67 48.28
CA ILE A 166 31.76 -78.79 47.57
C ILE A 166 31.81 -79.80 46.42
N SER A 167 30.64 -80.30 46.03
CA SER A 167 30.49 -81.25 44.92
C SER A 167 30.61 -80.59 43.53
N THR A 168 30.89 -81.39 42.49
CA THR A 168 30.86 -80.95 41.09
C THR A 168 29.49 -80.40 40.68
N ALA A 169 28.41 -81.02 41.15
CA ALA A 169 27.04 -80.59 40.88
C ALA A 169 26.76 -79.18 41.45
N GLU A 170 27.27 -78.88 42.65
CA GLU A 170 27.16 -77.55 43.27
C GLU A 170 27.92 -76.48 42.47
N PHE A 171 29.12 -76.83 42.00
CA PHE A 171 29.94 -75.97 41.16
C PHE A 171 29.25 -75.69 39.81
N GLU A 172 28.80 -76.72 39.10
CA GLU A 172 28.07 -76.59 37.83
C GLU A 172 26.78 -75.77 37.98
N THR A 173 26.05 -75.94 39.08
CA THR A 173 24.85 -75.13 39.38
C THR A 173 25.20 -73.65 39.50
N SER A 174 26.29 -73.32 40.20
CA SER A 174 26.74 -71.92 40.33
C SER A 174 27.22 -71.32 39.00
N LEU A 175 27.90 -72.13 38.16
CA LEU A 175 28.34 -71.72 36.83
C LEU A 175 27.15 -71.44 35.90
N ASN A 176 26.16 -72.33 35.91
CA ASN A 176 24.93 -72.17 35.14
C ASN A 176 24.15 -70.93 35.59
N SER A 177 24.09 -70.68 36.91
CA SER A 177 23.47 -69.47 37.46
C SER A 177 24.20 -68.19 37.02
N LEU A 178 25.53 -68.18 37.00
CA LEU A 178 26.32 -67.05 36.52
C LEU A 178 26.06 -66.79 35.04
N LYS A 179 26.12 -67.84 34.21
CA LYS A 179 25.89 -67.75 32.76
C LYS A 179 24.48 -67.26 32.43
N ALA A 180 23.48 -67.67 33.21
CA ALA A 180 22.11 -67.16 33.08
C ALA A 180 22.02 -65.66 33.41
N ALA A 181 22.66 -65.21 34.49
CA ALA A 181 22.68 -63.80 34.87
C ALA A 181 23.44 -62.92 33.87
N GLU A 182 24.56 -63.41 33.33
CA GLU A 182 25.33 -62.75 32.27
C GLU A 182 24.52 -62.59 30.98
N SER A 183 23.82 -63.65 30.56
CA SER A 183 22.95 -63.63 29.38
C SER A 183 21.82 -62.61 29.56
N ALA A 184 21.22 -62.56 30.75
CA ALA A 184 20.16 -61.60 31.06
C ALA A 184 20.68 -60.15 31.05
N MET A 185 21.86 -59.89 31.62
CA MET A 185 22.52 -58.58 31.57
C MET A 185 22.79 -58.14 30.14
N THR A 186 23.38 -59.01 29.31
CA THR A 186 23.68 -58.72 27.90
C THR A 186 22.42 -58.38 27.11
N ALA A 187 21.33 -59.10 27.33
CA ALA A 187 20.03 -58.81 26.71
C ALA A 187 19.45 -57.45 27.16
N GLY A 188 19.60 -57.11 28.44
CA GLY A 188 19.21 -55.80 28.98
C GLY A 188 20.04 -54.65 28.38
N GLU A 189 21.35 -54.83 28.24
CA GLU A 189 22.24 -53.85 27.60
C GLU A 189 21.94 -53.67 26.11
N ALA A 190 21.66 -54.75 25.39
CA ALA A 190 21.23 -54.68 24.00
C ALA A 190 19.92 -53.90 23.85
N SER A 191 18.98 -54.09 24.78
CA SER A 191 17.70 -53.37 24.80
C SER A 191 17.90 -51.87 25.04
N LEU A 192 18.77 -51.51 26.00
CA LEU A 192 19.13 -50.11 26.26
C LEU A 192 19.84 -49.47 25.07
N ARG A 193 20.85 -50.14 24.49
CA ARG A 193 21.58 -49.64 23.32
C ARG A 193 20.66 -49.48 22.11
N SER A 194 19.72 -50.39 21.91
CA SER A 194 18.71 -50.27 20.84
C SER A 194 17.81 -49.06 21.05
N ALA A 195 17.41 -48.79 22.29
CA ALA A 195 16.63 -47.60 22.61
C ALA A 195 17.47 -46.33 22.35
N GLU A 196 18.69 -46.24 22.87
CA GLU A 196 19.59 -45.09 22.66
C GLU A 196 19.85 -44.81 21.17
N ASN A 197 20.14 -45.85 20.38
CA ASN A 197 20.38 -45.72 18.94
C ASN A 197 19.13 -45.34 18.14
N SER A 198 17.92 -45.66 18.62
CA SER A 198 16.69 -45.26 17.95
C SER A 198 16.42 -43.75 18.04
N PHE A 199 17.14 -43.05 18.93
CA PHE A 199 16.99 -41.62 19.19
C PHE A 199 18.22 -40.77 18.82
N ALA A 200 19.29 -41.41 18.32
CA ALA A 200 20.48 -40.74 17.78
C ALA A 200 20.33 -40.48 16.27
#